data_AF-A0A150JXL7-F1
#
_entry.id   AF-A0A150JXL7-F1
#
_cell.length_a   1.000
_cell.length_b   1.000
_cell.length_c   1.000
_cell.angle_alpha   90.00
_cell.angle_beta   90.00
_cell.angle_gamma   90.00
#
_symmetry.space_group_name_H-M   'P 1'
#
loop_
_entity.id
_entity.type
_entity.pdbx_description
1 polymer ?
#
loop_
_entity_poly.entity_id
_entity_poly.type
_entity_poly.pdbx_seq_one_letter_code
_entity_poly.pdbx_strand_id
1 'polypeptide(L)'
;MFLGMGLFAIMQFLAWGTIAVLSGLLGKKELYKKVPHLVLCLYAAFTGFLFGFMVSLNYLFIGGPFAFWTYYLGGLLFDSYHAAGNFFFYLILGPVLIKLIAKEKTRIERI
;
A
#
# COMPACT_ATOMS: atom_id res chain seq x y z
N MET A 1 -12.32 -1.46 26.48
CA MET A 1 -11.63 -1.89 25.23
C MET A 1 -10.18 -2.16 25.57
N PHE A 2 -9.71 -3.39 25.41
CA PHE A 2 -8.28 -3.67 25.51
C PHE A 2 -7.61 -3.19 24.21
N LEU A 3 -6.69 -2.22 24.32
CA LEU A 3 -5.84 -1.69 23.23
C LEU A 3 -4.73 -2.69 22.82
N GLY A 4 -5.03 -3.98 22.82
CA GLY A 4 -4.13 -4.97 22.24
C GLY A 4 -4.32 -5.00 20.74
N MET A 5 -3.27 -4.71 19.95
CA MET A 5 -3.37 -4.86 18.49
C MET A 5 -3.54 -6.33 18.05
N GLY A 6 -3.28 -7.31 18.92
CA GLY A 6 -3.51 -8.73 18.67
C GLY A 6 -2.77 -9.29 17.45
N LEU A 7 -3.23 -10.44 16.95
CA LEU A 7 -2.73 -11.06 15.71
C LEU A 7 -2.86 -10.12 14.48
N PHE A 8 -3.79 -9.16 14.57
CA PHE A 8 -4.04 -8.17 13.54
C PHE A 8 -2.84 -7.25 13.24
N ALA A 9 -2.02 -6.89 14.24
CA ALA A 9 -0.79 -6.13 14.00
C ALA A 9 0.21 -6.87 13.09
N ILE A 10 0.33 -8.18 13.24
CA ILE A 10 1.28 -8.98 12.46
C ILE A 10 0.92 -8.91 10.98
N MET A 11 -0.36 -9.08 10.65
CA MET A 11 -0.83 -8.96 9.26
C MET A 11 -0.68 -7.55 8.71
N GLN A 12 -0.83 -6.50 9.55
CA GLN A 12 -0.54 -5.13 9.12
C GLN A 12 0.93 -4.89 8.77
N PHE A 13 1.87 -5.38 9.59
CA PHE A 13 3.29 -5.25 9.30
C PHE A 13 3.66 -5.97 8.01
N LEU A 14 3.11 -7.17 7.79
CA LEU A 14 3.29 -7.90 6.55
C LEU A 14 2.70 -7.14 5.36
N ALA A 15 1.49 -6.59 5.48
CA ALA A 15 0.84 -5.84 4.41
C ALA A 15 1.64 -4.59 4.01
N TRP A 16 2.02 -3.76 4.97
CA TRP A 16 2.86 -2.59 4.70
C TRP A 16 4.25 -2.97 4.18
N GLY A 17 4.86 -4.02 4.73
CA GLY A 17 6.15 -4.54 4.27
C GLY A 17 6.10 -4.99 2.81
N THR A 18 5.07 -5.73 2.42
CA THR A 18 4.87 -6.15 1.02
C THR A 18 4.69 -4.94 0.10
N ILE A 19 3.89 -3.94 0.48
CA ILE A 19 3.71 -2.71 -0.31
C ILE A 19 5.04 -1.95 -0.45
N ALA A 20 5.82 -1.86 0.63
CA ALA A 20 7.12 -1.19 0.62
C ALA A 20 8.12 -1.90 -0.30
N VAL A 21 8.19 -3.23 -0.26
CA VAL A 21 9.05 -4.03 -1.16
C VAL A 21 8.63 -3.84 -2.61
N LEU A 22 7.34 -3.97 -2.93
CA LEU A 22 6.85 -3.79 -4.31
C LEU A 22 7.12 -2.37 -4.83
N SER A 23 6.86 -1.35 -4.02
CA SER A 23 7.12 0.05 -4.37
C SER A 23 8.63 0.33 -4.50
N GLY A 24 9.45 -0.27 -3.63
CA GLY A 24 10.91 -0.16 -3.68
C GLY A 24 11.49 -0.79 -4.93
N LEU A 25 10.93 -1.90 -5.40
CA LEU A 25 11.31 -2.52 -6.68
C LEU A 25 10.99 -1.62 -7.88
N LEU A 26 9.87 -0.89 -7.85
CA LEU A 26 9.55 0.16 -8.83
C LEU A 26 10.51 1.37 -8.75
N GLY A 27 11.02 1.67 -7.55
CA GLY A 27 12.05 2.70 -7.34
C GLY A 27 13.43 2.27 -7.86
N LYS A 28 13.73 0.96 -7.85
CA LYS A 28 15.02 0.42 -8.29
C LYS A 28 15.28 0.76 -9.76
N LYS A 29 16.49 1.24 -10.08
CA LYS A 29 16.86 1.71 -11.42
C LYS A 29 15.92 2.79 -11.99
N GLU A 30 15.19 3.50 -11.13
CA GLU A 30 14.25 4.54 -11.51
C GLU A 30 13.16 4.05 -12.50
N LEU A 31 12.72 2.80 -12.38
CA LEU A 31 11.73 2.20 -13.29
C LEU A 31 10.44 3.00 -13.36
N TYR A 32 10.02 3.62 -12.25
CA TYR A 32 8.87 4.52 -12.21
C TYR A 32 8.93 5.66 -13.26
N LYS A 33 10.11 6.13 -13.69
CA LYS A 33 10.23 7.16 -14.73
C LYS A 33 9.84 6.68 -16.13
N LYS A 34 9.84 5.35 -16.34
CA LYS A 34 9.47 4.72 -17.62
C LYS A 34 7.98 4.35 -17.67
N VAL A 35 7.28 4.45 -16.54
CA VAL A 35 5.87 4.08 -16.41
C VAL A 35 5.02 5.34 -16.51
N PRO A 36 3.92 5.35 -17.28
CA PRO A 36 3.02 6.50 -17.33
C PRO A 36 2.47 6.84 -15.94
N HIS A 37 2.35 8.14 -15.63
CA HIS A 37 1.89 8.59 -14.30
C HIS A 37 0.53 8.00 -13.90
N LEU A 38 -0.39 7.90 -14.86
CA LEU A 38 -1.71 7.29 -14.62
C LEU A 38 -1.60 5.81 -14.20
N VAL A 39 -0.66 5.07 -14.77
CA VAL A 39 -0.42 3.66 -14.40
C VAL A 39 0.14 3.57 -12.97
N LEU A 40 0.98 4.53 -12.55
CA LEU A 40 1.45 4.61 -11.16
C LEU A 40 0.32 4.98 -10.18
N CYS A 41 -0.64 5.81 -10.60
CA CYS A 41 -1.84 6.10 -9.81
C CYS A 41 -2.71 4.84 -9.65
N LEU A 42 -2.90 4.07 -10.72
CA LEU A 42 -3.60 2.78 -10.67
C LEU A 42 -2.87 1.75 -9.81
N TYR A 43 -1.53 1.74 -9.85
CA TYR A 43 -0.71 0.95 -8.94
C TYR A 43 -0.95 1.35 -7.47
N ALA A 44 -0.97 2.65 -7.17
CA ALA A 44 -1.29 3.13 -5.82
C ALA A 44 -2.71 2.75 -5.39
N ALA A 45 -3.68 2.79 -6.29
CA ALA A 45 -5.04 2.30 -6.01
C ALA A 45 -5.04 0.80 -5.68
N PHE A 46 -4.32 0.00 -6.48
CA PHE A 46 -4.17 -1.44 -6.28
C PHE A 46 -3.56 -1.78 -4.91
N THR A 47 -2.59 -1.00 -4.41
CA THR A 47 -2.01 -1.26 -3.09
C THR A 47 -3.01 -1.10 -1.95
N GLY A 48 -4.08 -0.29 -2.12
CA GLY A 48 -5.18 -0.19 -1.16
C GLY A 48 -5.94 -1.51 -1.03
N PHE A 49 -6.29 -2.14 -2.15
CA PHE A 49 -6.93 -3.46 -2.15
C PHE A 49 -5.98 -4.57 -1.68
N LEU A 50 -4.69 -4.52 -2.08
CA LEU A 50 -3.69 -5.47 -1.62
C LEU A 50 -3.55 -5.43 -0.09
N PHE A 51 -3.54 -4.23 0.49
CA PHE A 51 -3.52 -4.06 1.95
C PHE A 51 -4.74 -4.72 2.60
N GLY A 52 -5.95 -4.37 2.14
CA GLY A 52 -7.20 -4.92 2.66
C GLY A 52 -7.28 -6.43 2.59
N PHE A 53 -6.87 -7.01 1.45
CA PHE A 53 -6.77 -8.46 1.26
C PHE A 53 -5.81 -9.10 2.27
N MET A 54 -4.59 -8.56 2.40
CA MET A 54 -3.57 -9.10 3.31
C MET A 54 -4.00 -9.03 4.77
N VAL A 55 -4.62 -7.92 5.18
CA VAL A 55 -5.15 -7.77 6.54
C VAL A 55 -6.32 -8.73 6.79
N SER A 56 -7.15 -8.99 5.78
CA SER A 56 -8.26 -9.93 5.87
C SER A 56 -7.80 -11.38 6.10
N LEU A 57 -6.59 -11.76 5.65
CA LEU A 57 -6.01 -13.09 5.91
C LEU A 57 -5.89 -13.40 7.40
N ASN A 58 -5.84 -12.39 8.28
CA ASN A 58 -5.91 -12.59 9.73
C ASN A 58 -7.10 -13.49 10.14
N TYR A 59 -8.26 -13.31 9.49
CA TYR A 59 -9.47 -14.06 9.80
C TYR A 59 -9.45 -15.49 9.25
N LEU A 60 -8.60 -15.78 8.26
CA LEU A 60 -8.38 -17.15 7.81
C LEU A 60 -7.75 -17.98 8.93
N PHE A 61 -6.81 -17.41 9.69
CA PHE A 61 -6.12 -18.10 10.79
C PHE A 61 -6.95 -18.20 12.06
N ILE A 62 -7.85 -17.25 12.31
CA ILE A 62 -8.66 -17.20 13.55
C ILE A 62 -9.98 -17.96 13.38
N GLY A 63 -10.64 -17.83 12.22
CA GLY A 63 -12.01 -18.31 11.99
C GLY A 63 -12.21 -19.13 10.72
N GLY A 64 -11.13 -19.45 10.01
CA GLY A 64 -11.17 -20.27 8.79
C GLY A 64 -11.71 -19.55 7.55
N PRO A 65 -11.89 -20.28 6.43
CA PRO A 65 -12.22 -19.69 5.13
C PRO A 65 -13.53 -18.90 5.10
N PHE A 66 -14.56 -19.33 5.83
CA PHE A 66 -15.83 -18.63 5.88
C PHE A 66 -15.71 -17.25 6.56
N ALA A 67 -14.97 -17.17 7.67
CA ALA A 67 -14.70 -15.91 8.35
C ALA A 67 -13.86 -14.96 7.50
N PHE A 68 -12.86 -15.49 6.78
CA PHE A 68 -12.08 -14.73 5.81
C PHE A 68 -12.97 -14.08 4.74
N TRP A 69 -13.79 -14.86 4.05
CA TRP A 69 -14.62 -14.33 2.96
C TRP A 69 -15.65 -13.33 3.47
N THR A 70 -16.26 -13.60 4.63
CA THR A 70 -17.22 -12.68 5.25
C THR A 70 -16.56 -11.33 5.57
N TYR A 71 -15.38 -11.35 6.19
CA TYR A 71 -14.66 -10.13 6.54
C TYR A 71 -14.15 -9.40 5.30
N TYR A 72 -13.51 -10.10 4.36
CA TYR A 72 -12.97 -9.51 3.15
C TYR A 72 -14.06 -8.85 2.30
N LEU A 73 -15.18 -9.55 2.04
CA LEU A 73 -16.28 -9.00 1.25
C LEU A 73 -16.96 -7.83 1.95
N GLY A 74 -17.12 -7.88 3.28
CA GLY A 74 -17.64 -6.76 4.07
C GLY A 74 -16.70 -5.54 4.08
N GLY A 75 -15.39 -5.78 3.93
CA GLY A 75 -14.35 -4.74 3.89
C GLY A 75 -14.20 -4.04 2.54
N LEU A 76 -14.71 -4.62 1.44
CA LEU A 76 -14.45 -4.12 0.08
C LEU A 76 -14.83 -2.64 -0.14
N LEU A 77 -15.88 -2.15 0.52
CA LEU A 77 -16.25 -0.73 0.45
C LEU A 77 -15.17 0.16 1.08
N PHE A 78 -14.65 -0.23 2.24
CA PHE A 78 -13.55 0.46 2.89
C PHE A 78 -12.26 0.36 2.07
N ASP A 79 -11.96 -0.81 1.51
CA ASP A 79 -10.80 -0.99 0.63
C ASP A 79 -10.89 -0.11 -0.62
N SER A 80 -12.11 0.09 -1.14
CA SER A 80 -12.37 0.99 -2.26
C SER A 80 -12.11 2.46 -1.89
N TYR A 81 -12.45 2.88 -0.66
CA TYR A 81 -12.10 4.22 -0.17
C TYR A 81 -10.58 4.40 -0.05
N HIS A 82 -9.86 3.40 0.44
CA HIS A 82 -8.39 3.44 0.50
C HIS A 82 -7.78 3.48 -0.91
N ALA A 83 -8.28 2.67 -1.84
CA ALA A 83 -7.84 2.66 -3.23
C ALA A 83 -8.05 4.02 -3.91
N ALA A 84 -9.23 4.62 -3.73
CA ALA A 84 -9.53 5.95 -4.23
C ALA A 84 -8.60 7.01 -3.61
N GLY A 85 -8.43 6.98 -2.27
CA GLY A 85 -7.50 7.86 -1.57
C GLY A 85 -6.08 7.77 -2.12
N ASN A 86 -5.54 6.55 -2.22
CA ASN A 86 -4.20 6.32 -2.76
C ASN A 86 -4.06 6.82 -4.20
N PHE A 87 -5.06 6.58 -5.05
CA PHE A 87 -5.08 7.08 -6.43
C PHE A 87 -4.95 8.60 -6.47
N PHE A 88 -5.84 9.31 -5.76
CA PHE A 88 -5.87 10.78 -5.80
C PHE A 88 -4.67 11.40 -5.09
N PHE A 89 -4.22 10.84 -3.97
CA PHE A 89 -2.99 11.30 -3.31
C PHE A 89 -1.78 11.13 -4.20
N TYR A 90 -1.62 10.00 -4.89
CA TYR A 90 -0.50 9.82 -5.81
C TYR A 90 -0.62 10.71 -7.05
N LEU A 91 -1.83 10.88 -7.58
CA LEU A 91 -2.11 11.76 -8.72
C LEU A 91 -1.63 13.19 -8.45
N ILE A 92 -1.97 13.73 -7.28
CA ILE A 92 -1.70 15.10 -6.88
C ILE A 92 -0.26 15.25 -6.33
N LEU A 93 0.13 14.41 -5.39
CA LEU A 93 1.38 14.57 -4.63
C LEU A 93 2.57 13.86 -5.29
N GLY A 94 2.35 12.82 -6.08
CA GLY A 94 3.42 12.05 -6.73
C GLY A 94 4.44 12.91 -7.47
N PRO A 95 4.03 13.81 -8.39
CA PRO A 95 4.96 14.66 -9.13
C PRO A 95 5.76 15.62 -8.24
N VAL A 96 5.20 16.03 -7.10
CA VAL A 96 5.84 16.95 -6.15
C VAL A 96 6.83 16.21 -5.27
N LEU A 97 6.38 15.12 -4.64
CA LEU A 97 7.18 14.32 -3.70
C LEU A 97 8.35 13.63 -4.40
N ILE A 98 8.15 13.08 -5.61
CA ILE A 98 9.24 12.42 -6.36
C ILE A 98 10.36 13.43 -6.68
N LYS A 99 10.02 14.65 -7.09
CA LYS A 99 11.01 15.71 -7.35
C LYS A 99 11.75 16.10 -6.08
N LEU A 100 11.04 16.24 -4.96
CA LEU A 100 11.62 16.57 -3.67
C LEU A 100 12.60 15.48 -3.19
N ILE A 101 12.18 14.22 -3.24
CA ILE A 101 13.00 13.07 -2.83
C ILE A 101 14.24 12.94 -3.73
N ALA A 102 14.09 13.11 -5.05
CA ALA A 102 15.22 13.08 -5.98
C ALA A 102 16.23 14.20 -5.69
N LYS A 103 15.75 15.41 -5.38
CA LYS A 103 16.61 16.53 -4.98
C LYS A 103 17.38 16.23 -3.68
N GLU A 104 16.70 15.67 -2.68
CA GLU A 104 17.35 15.37 -1.39
C GLU A 104 18.35 14.22 -1.52
N LYS A 105 18.08 13.21 -2.36
CA LYS A 105 19.03 12.14 -2.69
C LYS A 105 20.34 12.71 -3.24
N THR A 106 20.26 13.60 -4.24
CA THR A 106 21.45 14.25 -4.80
C THR A 106 22.19 15.13 -3.79
N ARG A 107 21.49 15.71 -2.82
CA ARG A 107 22.11 16.49 -1.74
C ARG A 107 22.90 15.59 -0.79
N ILE A 108 22.33 14.46 -0.39
CA ILE A 108 22.98 13.48 0.51
C ILE A 108 24.21 12.87 -0.16
N GLU A 109 24.14 12.54 -1.45
CA GLU A 109 25.27 11.96 -2.22
C GLU A 109 26.47 12.91 -2.40
N ARG A 110 26.33 14.20 -2.07
CA ARG A 110 27.38 15.22 -2.17
C ARG A 110 28.15 15.46 -0.85
N ILE A 111 27.67 14.89 0.25
CA ILE A 111 28.30 14.98 1.59
C ILE A 111 29.16 13.72 1.78
#